data_AF-A0A944SYV9-F1
#
_entry.id   AF-A0A944SYV9-F1
#
_cell.length_a   1.000
_cell.length_b   1.000
_cell.length_c   1.000
_cell.angle_alpha   90.00
_cell.angle_beta   90.00
_cell.angle_gamma   90.00
#
_symmetry.space_group_name_H-M   'P 1'
#
loop_
_entity.id
_entity.type
_entity.pdbx_description
1 polymer ?
#
loop_
_entity_poly.entity_id
_entity_poly.type
_entity_poly.pdbx_seq_one_letter_code
_entity_poly.pdbx_strand_id
1 'polypeptide(L)'
;MDSTWIRNTFDWCVNILLSAADTIGVTYEALNVWVFVIIVPVVLVISLAVNIYFLWKSGQRKTDFEEKDESFNQNSQYIKTLNI
;
A
#
# COMPACT_ATOMS: atom_id res chain seq x y z
N MET A 1 8.54 -20.31 1.81
CA MET A 1 8.28 -18.92 2.20
C MET A 1 7.19 -18.95 3.25
N ASP A 2 7.57 -18.63 4.48
CA ASP A 2 6.70 -18.77 5.65
C ASP A 2 5.53 -17.78 5.57
N SER A 3 4.33 -18.31 5.30
CA SER A 3 3.07 -17.56 5.33
C SER A 3 2.53 -17.35 6.75
N THR A 4 3.30 -17.74 7.76
CA THR A 4 2.99 -17.60 9.19
C THR A 4 2.70 -16.15 9.58
N TRP A 5 3.42 -15.17 9.02
CA TRP A 5 3.13 -13.76 9.30
C TRP A 5 1.76 -13.30 8.76
N ILE A 6 1.36 -13.80 7.58
CA ILE A 6 0.04 -13.53 7.00
C ILE A 6 -1.05 -14.18 7.85
N ARG A 7 -0.85 -15.44 8.26
CA ARG A 7 -1.82 -16.21 9.06
C ARG A 7 -2.00 -15.58 10.43
N ASN A 8 -0.90 -15.19 11.08
CA ASN A 8 -0.95 -14.56 12.40
C ASN A 8 -1.61 -13.18 12.38
N THR A 9 -1.35 -12.38 11.33
CA THR A 9 -2.02 -11.08 11.17
C THR A 9 -3.51 -11.26 10.88
N PHE A 10 -3.86 -12.25 10.05
CA PHE A 10 -5.25 -12.59 9.76
C PHE A 10 -5.99 -13.07 11.01
N ASP A 11 -5.41 -14.01 11.76
CA ASP A 11 -6.00 -14.54 12.99
C ASP A 11 -6.19 -13.44 14.05
N TRP A 12 -5.26 -12.49 14.14
CA TRP A 12 -5.39 -11.35 15.05
C TRP A 12 -6.54 -10.38 14.66
N CYS A 13 -6.64 -10.05 13.37
CA CYS A 13 -7.76 -9.22 12.86
C CYS A 13 -9.11 -9.90 13.06
N VAL A 14 -9.19 -11.21 12.78
CA VAL A 14 -10.40 -12.01 12.98
C VAL A 14 -10.76 -12.12 14.46
N ASN A 15 -9.79 -12.28 15.34
CA ASN A 15 -10.03 -12.36 16.78
C ASN A 15 -10.53 -11.04 17.39
N ILE A 16 -10.03 -9.90 16.90
CA ILE A 16 -10.55 -8.58 17.30
C ILE A 16 -12.00 -8.40 16.82
N LEU A 17 -12.31 -8.87 15.60
CA LEU A 17 -13.66 -8.79 15.04
C LEU A 17 -14.66 -9.67 15.82
N LEU A 18 -14.26 -10.89 16.18
CA LEU A 18 -15.05 -11.80 17.01
C LEU A 18 -15.24 -11.25 18.42
N SER A 19 -14.20 -10.69 19.04
CA SER A 19 -14.30 -10.08 20.37
C SER A 19 -15.21 -8.84 20.38
N ALA A 20 -15.19 -8.04 19.30
CA ALA A 20 -16.13 -6.93 19.13
C ALA A 20 -17.57 -7.42 18.95
N ALA A 21 -17.79 -8.51 18.21
CA ALA A 21 -19.11 -9.13 18.07
C ALA A 21 -19.65 -9.68 19.41
N ASP A 22 -18.79 -10.30 20.21
CA ASP A 22 -19.14 -10.90 21.50
C ASP A 22 -19.46 -9.84 22.57
N THR A 23 -18.76 -8.70 22.52
CA THR A 23 -19.00 -7.55 23.42
C THR A 23 -20.31 -6.83 23.11
N ILE A 24 -20.78 -6.91 21.86
CA ILE A 24 -21.96 -6.16 21.41
C ILE A 24 -23.26 -6.92 21.68
N GLY A 25 -23.27 -8.26 21.68
CA GLY A 25 -24.44 -9.03 22.12
C GLY A 25 -25.75 -8.70 21.40
N VAL A 26 -25.70 -8.34 20.10
CA VAL A 26 -26.89 -7.99 19.31
C VAL A 26 -27.23 -9.10 18.32
N THR A 27 -28.54 -9.26 18.09
CA THR A 27 -29.16 -10.16 17.12
C THR A 27 -28.50 -10.08 15.74
N TYR A 28 -28.60 -11.17 14.95
CA TYR A 28 -28.00 -11.34 13.61
C TYR A 28 -28.12 -10.13 12.68
N GLU A 29 -29.18 -9.33 12.82
CA GLU A 29 -29.43 -8.12 12.04
C GLU A 29 -28.33 -7.06 12.23
N ALA A 30 -27.87 -6.80 13.46
CA ALA A 30 -26.81 -5.83 13.68
C ALA A 30 -25.43 -6.37 13.28
N LEU A 31 -25.17 -7.67 13.43
CA LEU A 31 -23.93 -8.28 12.97
C LEU A 31 -23.75 -8.08 11.46
N ASN A 32 -24.83 -8.24 10.69
CA ASN A 32 -24.80 -8.04 9.25
C ASN A 32 -24.48 -6.58 8.90
N VAL A 33 -25.10 -5.61 9.60
CA VAL A 33 -24.78 -4.19 9.45
C VAL A 33 -23.31 -3.92 9.77
N TRP A 34 -22.78 -4.50 10.85
CA TRP A 34 -21.36 -4.33 11.23
C TRP A 34 -20.40 -4.88 10.17
N VAL A 35 -20.67 -6.05 9.59
CA VAL A 35 -19.84 -6.60 8.51
C VAL A 35 -19.93 -5.72 7.25
N PHE A 36 -21.13 -5.28 6.86
CA PHE A 36 -21.27 -4.43 5.67
C PHE A 36 -20.73 -3.01 5.86
N VAL A 37 -20.89 -2.41 7.04
CA VAL A 37 -20.54 -1.00 7.33
C VAL A 37 -19.12 -0.85 7.86
N ILE A 38 -18.50 -1.89 8.42
CA ILE A 38 -17.13 -1.79 8.97
C ILE A 38 -16.14 -2.58 8.13
N ILE A 39 -16.40 -3.85 7.81
CA ILE A 39 -15.42 -4.67 7.07
C ILE A 39 -15.24 -4.17 5.64
N VAL A 40 -16.32 -3.89 4.92
CA VAL A 40 -16.23 -3.41 3.52
C VAL A 40 -15.45 -2.10 3.40
N PRO A 41 -15.76 -1.03 4.16
CA PRO A 41 -14.98 0.21 4.05
C PRO A 41 -13.55 0.05 4.56
N VAL A 42 -13.29 -0.76 5.58
CA VAL A 42 -11.92 -1.03 6.03
C VAL A 42 -11.11 -1.68 4.91
N VAL A 43 -11.65 -2.68 4.22
CA VAL A 43 -10.98 -3.34 3.09
C VAL A 43 -10.78 -2.36 1.93
N LEU A 44 -11.75 -1.51 1.62
CA LEU A 44 -11.61 -0.48 0.59
C LEU A 44 -10.53 0.55 0.94
N VAL A 45 -10.47 1.02 2.18
CA VAL A 45 -9.45 1.98 2.64
C VAL A 45 -8.05 1.35 2.55
N ILE A 46 -7.90 0.10 2.96
CA ILE A 46 -6.62 -0.63 2.84
C ILE A 46 -6.22 -0.77 1.36
N SER A 47 -7.16 -1.18 0.50
CA SER A 47 -6.91 -1.33 -0.94
C SER A 47 -6.51 -0.01 -1.60
N LEU A 48 -7.21 1.08 -1.28
CA LEU A 48 -6.87 2.42 -1.74
C LEU A 48 -5.53 2.90 -1.22
N ALA A 49 -5.23 2.69 0.06
CA ALA A 49 -3.96 3.09 0.67
C ALA A 49 -2.76 2.37 0.00
N VAL A 50 -2.89 1.07 -0.25
CA VAL A 50 -1.86 0.28 -0.95
C VAL A 50 -1.69 0.75 -2.40
N ASN A 51 -2.80 0.99 -3.11
CA ASN A 51 -2.77 1.46 -4.50
C ASN A 51 -2.15 2.87 -4.61
N ILE A 52 -2.54 3.80 -3.73
CA ILE A 52 -1.96 5.16 -3.66
C ILE A 52 -0.47 5.08 -3.34
N TYR A 53 -0.08 4.29 -2.34
CA TYR A 53 1.33 4.10 -1.98
C TYR A 53 2.15 3.57 -3.16
N PHE A 54 1.61 2.60 -3.91
CA PHE A 54 2.28 2.04 -5.09
C PHE A 54 2.43 3.06 -6.23
N LEU A 55 1.38 3.85 -6.49
CA LEU A 55 1.42 4.92 -7.49
C LEU A 55 2.39 6.04 -7.11
N TRP A 56 2.40 6.44 -5.83
CA TRP A 56 3.31 7.47 -5.33
C TRP A 56 4.78 7.04 -5.45
N LYS A 57 5.06 5.76 -5.18
CA LYS A 57 6.39 5.17 -5.37
C LYS A 57 6.83 5.10 -6.84
N SER A 58 5.89 5.01 -7.78
CA SER A 58 6.21 5.02 -9.22
C SER A 58 6.55 6.41 -9.75
N GLY A 59 6.05 7.49 -9.14
CA GLY A 59 6.38 8.87 -9.51
C GLY A 59 7.85 9.24 -9.27
N GLN A 60 8.48 8.70 -8.23
CA GLN A 60 9.89 8.97 -7.89
C GLN A 60 10.89 8.26 -8.82
N ARG A 61 10.44 7.33 -9.67
CA ARG A 61 11.29 6.69 -10.67
C ARG A 61 11.56 7.58 -11.88
N LYS A 62 10.71 8.55 -12.16
CA LYS A 62 10.86 9.44 -13.31
C LYS A 62 11.93 10.50 -13.05
N THR A 63 11.93 11.10 -11.86
CA THR A 63 12.88 12.15 -11.49
C THR A 63 14.31 11.63 -11.33
N ASP A 64 14.50 10.42 -10.76
CA ASP A 64 15.84 9.78 -10.69
C ASP A 64 16.38 9.38 -12.08
N PHE A 65 15.49 9.08 -13.02
CA PHE A 65 15.86 8.76 -14.41
C PHE A 65 16.17 10.04 -15.21
N GLU A 66 15.37 11.10 -15.00
CA GLU A 66 15.51 12.40 -15.67
C GLU A 66 16.82 13.12 -15.26
N GLU A 67 17.14 13.11 -13.97
CA GLU A 67 18.40 13.66 -13.44
C GLU A 67 19.63 12.90 -13.97
N LYS A 68 19.51 11.57 -14.13
CA LYS A 68 20.59 10.73 -14.68
C LYS A 68 20.80 10.95 -16.17
N ASP A 69 19.75 11.15 -16.96
CA ASP A 69 19.91 11.38 -18.40
C ASP A 69 20.47 12.78 -18.71
N GLU A 70 20.06 13.81 -17.95
CA GLU A 70 20.66 15.14 -18.06
C GLU A 70 22.14 15.11 -17.68
N SER A 71 22.49 14.49 -16.54
CA SER A 71 23.88 14.41 -16.12
C SER A 71 24.76 13.59 -17.09
N PHE A 72 24.21 12.57 -17.76
CA PHE A 72 24.91 11.79 -18.79
C PHE A 72 25.09 12.58 -20.09
N ASN A 73 24.05 13.28 -20.56
CA ASN A 73 24.11 14.14 -21.75
C ASN A 73 25.11 15.29 -21.55
N GLN A 74 25.04 15.96 -20.40
CA GLN A 74 25.98 16.99 -19.99
C GLN A 74 27.42 16.45 -19.99
N ASN A 75 27.66 15.31 -19.32
CA ASN A 75 28.98 14.66 -19.33
C ASN A 75 29.49 14.38 -20.76
N SER A 76 28.64 13.85 -21.64
CA SER A 76 28.98 13.61 -23.05
C SER A 76 29.39 14.89 -23.80
N GLN A 77 28.75 16.03 -23.51
CA GLN A 77 29.08 17.31 -24.13
C GLN A 77 30.44 17.86 -23.65
N TYR A 78 30.74 17.77 -22.36
CA TYR A 78 32.04 18.23 -21.84
C TYR A 78 33.21 17.43 -22.41
N ILE A 79 33.04 16.12 -22.59
CA ILE A 79 34.08 15.27 -23.19
C ILE A 79 34.32 15.65 -24.65
N LYS A 80 33.28 16.06 -25.39
CA LYS A 80 33.41 16.53 -26.78
C LYS A 80 34.14 17.87 -26.89
N THR A 81 33.91 18.79 -25.97
CA THR A 81 34.56 20.11 -25.97
C THR A 81 36.01 20.05 -25.51
N LEU A 82 36.38 19.07 -24.67
CA LEU A 82 37.76 18.82 -24.24
C LEU A 82 38.63 18.16 -25.32
N ASN A 83 38.02 17.53 -26.32
CA ASN A 83 38.71 16.84 -27.41
C ASN A 83 38.73 17.65 -28.72
N ILE A 84 38.56 18.97 -28.61
CA ILE A 84 38.71 19.98 -29.67
C ILE A 84 39.92 20.84 -29.34
#